data_AF-A0A963PV48-F1
#
_entry.id   AF-A0A963PV48-F1
#
_cell.length_a   1.000
_cell.length_b   1.000
_cell.length_c   1.000
_cell.angle_alpha   90.00
_cell.angle_beta   90.00
_cell.angle_gamma   90.00
#
_symmetry.space_group_name_H-M   'P 1'
#
loop_
_entity.id
_entity.type
_entity.pdbx_description
1 polymer ?
#
loop_
_entity_poly.entity_id
_entity_poly.type
_entity_poly.pdbx_seq_one_letter_code
_entity_poly.pdbx_strand_id
1 'polypeptide(L)'
;PVLRAVKLIAEPWDLGPDGYQCGQFPRGWMEWNDRFRDGMRHFWLRWHAEPGHEEHQGLRGMFARRLCGSDDLFRTRQRLPGASVNYVVSHDGFSLRDLVSYNRRHNEANGENNQDGHADTLSFNCGVEGPTADAGILALRGKLQRALLATTVLSQGTPMLAAGAELGHTQGGNNNPYNQDNATTWIDWADGDADLLAFTTRLLQLR
;
A
#
# COMPACT_ATOMS: atom_id res chain seq x y z
N PRO A 1 -28.83 18.95 -0.81
CA PRO A 1 -29.73 17.80 -0.51
C PRO A 1 -29.29 16.47 -1.14
N VAL A 2 -28.91 16.44 -2.42
CA VAL A 2 -28.61 15.21 -3.18
C VAL A 2 -27.35 14.49 -2.69
N LEU A 3 -26.23 15.21 -2.47
CA LEU A 3 -24.94 14.60 -2.12
C LEU A 3 -24.82 14.12 -0.66
N ARG A 4 -25.85 14.31 0.18
CA ARG A 4 -25.76 13.96 1.62
C ARG A 4 -25.74 12.45 1.90
N ALA A 5 -26.16 11.65 0.92
CA ALA A 5 -26.33 10.20 1.04
C ALA A 5 -25.30 9.39 0.25
N VAL A 6 -24.40 10.05 -0.48
CA VAL A 6 -23.32 9.36 -1.20
C VAL A 6 -22.10 9.21 -0.31
N LYS A 7 -21.24 8.24 -0.64
CA LYS A 7 -19.93 8.11 0.01
C LYS A 7 -19.00 9.20 -0.51
N LEU A 8 -18.31 9.87 0.40
CA LEU A 8 -17.33 10.90 0.08
C LEU A 8 -15.97 10.40 0.58
N ILE A 9 -15.01 10.28 -0.33
CA ILE A 9 -13.65 9.83 -0.04
C ILE A 9 -12.69 10.89 -0.57
N ALA A 10 -11.73 11.30 0.24
CA ALA A 10 -10.72 12.28 -0.14
C ALA A 10 -9.31 11.65 -0.16
N GLU A 11 -8.48 12.15 -1.07
CA GLU A 11 -7.03 12.21 -0.91
C GLU A 11 -6.75 13.47 -0.07
N PRO A 12 -6.42 13.34 1.23
CA PRO A 12 -6.45 14.48 2.14
C PRO A 12 -5.15 15.30 2.12
N TRP A 13 -4.61 15.56 0.93
CA TRP A 13 -3.45 16.41 0.73
C TRP A 13 -3.41 17.06 -0.65
N ASP A 14 -2.63 18.13 -0.78
CA ASP A 14 -2.20 18.71 -2.06
C ASP A 14 -0.71 19.12 -1.98
N LEU A 15 -0.17 19.62 -3.10
CA LEU A 15 1.23 20.04 -3.23
C LEU A 15 1.53 21.43 -2.62
N GLY A 16 0.50 22.17 -2.21
CA GLY A 16 0.63 23.52 -1.70
C GLY A 16 1.16 23.59 -0.26
N PRO A 17 1.61 24.77 0.19
CA PRO A 17 1.86 25.01 1.60
C PRO A 17 0.62 24.69 2.44
N ASP A 18 0.81 24.01 3.57
CA ASP A 18 -0.27 23.52 4.45
C ASP A 18 -1.26 22.55 3.78
N GLY A 19 -0.89 21.97 2.64
CA GLY A 19 -1.71 21.04 1.87
C GLY A 19 -2.03 19.74 2.62
N TYR A 20 -1.19 19.31 3.57
CA TYR A 20 -1.42 18.06 4.31
C TYR A 20 -2.57 18.18 5.34
N GLN A 21 -3.71 17.57 5.02
CA GLN A 21 -4.98 17.69 5.75
C GLN A 21 -5.52 16.33 6.24
N CYS A 22 -4.68 15.31 6.38
CA CYS A 22 -5.09 13.99 6.90
C CYS A 22 -5.69 14.12 8.32
N GLY A 23 -6.90 13.57 8.50
CA GLY A 23 -7.73 13.69 9.70
C GLY A 23 -8.48 15.03 9.82
N GLN A 24 -8.33 15.95 8.87
CA GLN A 24 -8.91 17.30 8.94
C GLN A 24 -10.23 17.46 8.19
N PHE A 25 -10.65 16.50 7.34
CA PHE A 25 -11.92 16.64 6.61
C PHE A 25 -13.14 16.57 7.54
N PRO A 26 -14.27 17.19 7.14
CA PRO A 26 -15.52 17.15 7.91
C PRO A 26 -16.04 15.74 8.16
N ARG A 27 -16.91 15.59 9.15
CA ARG A 27 -17.65 14.34 9.37
C ARG A 27 -18.46 13.94 8.14
N GLY A 28 -18.54 12.64 7.89
CA GLY A 28 -19.17 12.07 6.69
C GLY A 28 -18.17 11.75 5.57
N TRP A 29 -16.97 12.35 5.60
CA TRP A 29 -15.88 11.98 4.72
C TRP A 29 -15.09 10.79 5.23
N MET A 30 -14.62 9.98 4.30
CA MET A 30 -13.55 9.00 4.48
C MET A 30 -12.28 9.56 3.84
N GLU A 31 -11.11 9.15 4.31
CA GLU A 31 -9.83 9.67 3.84
C GLU A 31 -8.84 8.54 3.58
N TRP A 32 -8.13 8.63 2.48
CA TRP A 32 -6.95 7.79 2.22
C TRP A 32 -5.94 8.02 3.34
N ASN A 33 -5.58 6.95 4.06
CA ASN A 33 -4.68 7.01 5.19
C ASN A 33 -3.25 6.62 4.77
N ASP A 34 -2.50 7.61 4.29
CA ASP A 34 -1.06 7.49 3.98
C ASP A 34 -0.24 7.00 5.17
N ARG A 35 -0.58 7.44 6.40
CA ARG A 35 0.10 6.96 7.61
C ARG A 35 -0.13 5.48 7.86
N PHE A 36 -1.28 4.92 7.46
CA PHE A 36 -1.51 3.47 7.48
C PHE A 36 -0.63 2.79 6.44
N ARG A 37 -0.61 3.29 5.19
CA ARG A 37 0.24 2.78 4.11
C ARG A 37 1.70 2.71 4.55
N ASP A 38 2.26 3.83 4.97
CA ASP A 38 3.67 3.94 5.30
C ASP A 38 3.99 3.19 6.60
N GLY A 39 3.09 3.24 7.58
CA GLY A 39 3.24 2.49 8.82
C GLY A 39 3.30 0.98 8.62
N MET A 40 2.39 0.42 7.81
CA MET A 40 2.38 -1.02 7.54
C MET A 40 3.57 -1.43 6.67
N ARG A 41 3.93 -0.63 5.66
CA ARG A 41 5.14 -0.86 4.84
C ARG A 41 6.40 -0.85 5.70
N HIS A 42 6.56 0.15 6.57
CA HIS A 42 7.71 0.26 7.44
C HIS A 42 7.81 -0.91 8.42
N PHE A 43 6.68 -1.32 9.01
CA PHE A 43 6.66 -2.45 9.95
C PHE A 43 7.07 -3.76 9.28
N TRP A 44 6.52 -4.07 8.09
CA TRP A 44 6.74 -5.36 7.43
C TRP A 44 7.98 -5.41 6.55
N LEU A 45 8.43 -4.30 5.96
CA LEU A 45 9.46 -4.32 4.92
C LEU A 45 10.77 -3.74 5.43
N ARG A 46 10.72 -2.61 6.15
CA ARG A 46 11.93 -1.95 6.66
C ARG A 46 12.52 -2.67 7.88
N TRP A 47 11.72 -3.44 8.62
CA TRP A 47 12.25 -4.35 9.65
C TRP A 47 13.30 -5.32 9.12
N HIS A 48 13.21 -5.71 7.85
CA HIS A 48 14.14 -6.64 7.21
C HIS A 48 15.30 -5.97 6.48
N ALA A 49 15.29 -4.65 6.34
CA ALA A 49 16.26 -3.93 5.52
C ALA A 49 17.67 -3.92 6.17
N GLU A 50 17.80 -3.62 7.47
CA GLU A 50 19.08 -3.68 8.20
C GLU A 50 18.91 -3.95 9.70
N PRO A 51 19.53 -5.00 10.29
CA PRO A 51 19.52 -5.23 11.72
C PRO A 51 20.36 -4.19 12.48
N GLY A 52 19.75 -3.47 13.42
CA GLY A 52 20.48 -2.57 14.34
C GLY A 52 20.21 -1.08 14.17
N HIS A 53 19.35 -0.69 13.23
CA HIS A 53 18.94 0.71 13.10
C HIS A 53 18.00 1.12 14.25
N GLU A 54 18.27 2.30 14.82
CA GLU A 54 17.41 2.97 15.81
C GLU A 54 15.98 3.24 15.27
N GLU A 55 15.80 3.12 13.95
CA GLU A 55 14.52 3.23 13.20
C GLU A 55 13.45 2.21 13.61
N HIS A 56 13.80 1.18 14.40
CA HIS A 56 12.81 0.22 14.91
C HIS A 56 12.05 0.71 16.16
N GLN A 57 12.53 1.78 16.80
CA GLN A 57 11.89 2.31 18.00
C GLN A 57 10.50 2.90 17.65
N GLY A 58 9.48 2.53 18.41
CA GLY A 58 8.11 3.02 18.20
C GLY A 58 7.32 2.31 17.09
N LEU A 59 7.93 1.47 16.25
CA LEU A 59 7.21 0.77 15.16
C LEU A 59 6.07 -0.11 15.66
N ARG A 60 6.24 -0.80 16.78
CA ARG A 60 5.16 -1.62 17.38
C ARG A 60 3.98 -0.76 17.84
N GLY A 61 4.26 0.40 18.42
CA GLY A 61 3.22 1.33 18.87
C GLY A 61 2.49 1.97 17.69
N MET A 62 3.23 2.37 16.64
CA MET A 62 2.67 2.84 15.39
C MET A 62 1.81 1.76 14.73
N PHE A 63 2.31 0.52 14.63
CA PHE A 63 1.56 -0.63 14.10
C PHE A 63 0.24 -0.84 14.84
N ALA A 64 0.29 -0.87 16.18
CA ALA A 64 -0.90 -1.03 17.01
C ALA A 64 -1.92 0.10 16.77
N ARG A 65 -1.48 1.36 16.62
CA ARG A 65 -2.37 2.49 16.30
C ARG A 65 -3.01 2.33 14.93
N ARG A 66 -2.23 1.95 13.90
CA ARG A 66 -2.75 1.74 12.54
C ARG A 66 -3.75 0.58 12.49
N LEU A 67 -3.43 -0.53 13.17
CA LEU A 67 -4.29 -1.71 13.30
C LEU A 67 -5.64 -1.36 13.97
N CYS A 68 -5.61 -0.51 15.00
CA CYS A 68 -6.77 -0.07 15.77
C CYS A 68 -7.41 1.23 15.26
N GLY A 69 -7.50 1.40 13.94
CA GLY A 69 -8.33 2.44 13.32
C GLY A 69 -7.73 3.84 13.29
N SER A 70 -6.43 3.99 13.56
CA SER A 70 -5.71 5.27 13.53
C SER A 70 -6.38 6.35 14.37
N ASP A 71 -6.65 6.03 15.63
CA ASP A 71 -7.42 6.88 16.55
C ASP A 71 -6.79 8.27 16.74
N ASP A 72 -5.46 8.37 16.67
CA ASP A 72 -4.73 9.64 16.73
C ASP A 72 -5.08 10.61 15.58
N LEU A 73 -5.56 10.09 14.44
CA LEU A 73 -6.00 10.91 13.31
C LEU A 73 -7.50 11.24 13.38
N PHE A 74 -8.34 10.22 13.62
CA PHE A 74 -9.78 10.34 13.40
C PHE A 74 -10.60 10.56 14.68
N ARG A 75 -10.13 10.06 15.83
CA ARG A 75 -10.89 10.12 17.10
C ARG A 75 -10.98 11.54 17.65
N THR A 76 -9.98 12.38 17.39
CA THR A 76 -9.91 13.78 17.85
C THR A 76 -11.09 14.62 17.36
N ARG A 77 -11.66 14.29 16.20
CA ARG A 77 -12.89 14.91 15.64
C ARG A 77 -14.16 14.07 15.85
N GLN A 78 -14.08 13.06 16.71
CA GLN A 78 -15.11 12.04 16.97
C GLN A 78 -15.60 11.38 15.67
N ARG A 79 -14.68 11.12 14.74
CA ARG A 79 -14.96 10.32 13.54
C ARG A 79 -14.78 8.84 13.89
N LEU A 80 -15.63 8.01 13.32
CA LEU A 80 -15.58 6.57 13.50
C LEU A 80 -14.35 5.99 12.77
N PRO A 81 -13.82 4.83 13.20
CA PRO A 81 -12.68 4.18 12.53
C PRO A 81 -12.90 3.96 11.03
N GLY A 82 -14.16 3.74 10.59
CA GLY A 82 -14.51 3.60 9.17
C GLY A 82 -14.19 4.82 8.29
N ALA A 83 -13.89 5.98 8.89
CA ALA A 83 -13.40 7.15 8.16
C ALA A 83 -11.97 6.97 7.62
N SER A 84 -11.19 6.03 8.18
CA SER A 84 -9.86 5.67 7.69
C SER A 84 -9.99 4.71 6.51
N VAL A 85 -9.55 5.11 5.31
CA VAL A 85 -9.37 4.20 4.18
C VAL A 85 -7.94 3.64 4.25
N ASN A 86 -7.84 2.39 4.67
CA ASN A 86 -6.59 1.67 4.90
C ASN A 86 -6.15 0.98 3.61
N TYR A 87 -4.93 1.25 3.16
CA TYR A 87 -4.33 0.64 1.98
C TYR A 87 -2.83 0.53 2.16
N VAL A 88 -2.22 -0.47 1.54
CA VAL A 88 -0.75 -0.62 1.47
C VAL A 88 -0.23 -0.37 0.07
N VAL A 89 -1.08 -0.41 -0.95
CA VAL A 89 -0.77 -0.13 -2.36
C VAL A 89 -1.97 0.54 -3.02
N SER A 90 -1.70 1.36 -4.01
CA SER A 90 -2.68 2.13 -4.81
C SER A 90 -2.21 2.14 -6.27
N HIS A 91 -2.83 2.95 -7.12
CA HIS A 91 -2.33 3.19 -8.48
C HIS A 91 -1.02 4.01 -8.46
N ASP A 92 -0.86 4.91 -7.48
CA ASP A 92 0.41 5.60 -7.23
C ASP A 92 1.39 4.71 -6.48
N GLY A 93 2.62 4.65 -6.97
CA GLY A 93 3.69 3.85 -6.40
C GLY A 93 3.72 2.42 -6.94
N PHE A 94 4.40 1.54 -6.20
CA PHE A 94 4.50 0.13 -6.57
C PHE A 94 3.19 -0.64 -6.38
N SER A 95 2.97 -1.60 -7.28
CA SER A 95 2.11 -2.76 -7.05
C SER A 95 2.54 -3.58 -5.81
N LEU A 96 1.67 -4.47 -5.31
CA LEU A 96 1.99 -5.30 -4.14
C LEU A 96 3.18 -6.23 -4.40
N ARG A 97 3.27 -6.82 -5.60
CA ARG A 97 4.39 -7.69 -5.99
C ARG A 97 5.68 -6.88 -6.10
N ASP A 98 5.63 -5.67 -6.65
CA ASP A 98 6.82 -4.85 -6.87
C ASP A 98 7.37 -4.28 -5.56
N LEU A 99 6.49 -3.98 -4.60
CA LEU A 99 6.85 -3.51 -3.27
C LEU A 99 7.77 -4.49 -2.51
N VAL A 100 7.69 -5.79 -2.84
CA VAL A 100 8.57 -6.84 -2.28
C VAL A 100 9.65 -7.33 -3.26
N SER A 101 9.75 -6.71 -4.44
CA SER A 101 10.63 -7.16 -5.51
C SER A 101 11.64 -6.10 -5.97
N TYR A 102 11.42 -4.82 -5.65
CA TYR A 102 12.26 -3.72 -6.11
C TYR A 102 12.57 -2.76 -4.96
N ASN A 103 13.83 -2.31 -4.85
CA ASN A 103 14.24 -1.23 -3.96
C ASN A 103 14.33 0.12 -4.68
N ARG A 104 14.47 0.09 -6.00
CA ARG A 104 14.54 1.29 -6.85
C ARG A 104 13.39 1.29 -7.84
N ARG A 105 12.94 2.47 -8.23
CA ARG A 105 12.00 2.66 -9.33
C ARG A 105 12.70 2.45 -10.67
N HIS A 106 11.96 1.87 -11.61
CA HIS A 106 12.37 1.59 -12.98
C HIS A 106 11.34 2.23 -13.92
N ASN A 107 11.29 3.57 -13.90
CA ASN A 107 10.32 4.37 -14.66
C ASN A 107 10.87 4.78 -16.04
N GLU A 108 11.96 4.17 -16.52
CA GLU A 108 12.62 4.55 -17.78
C GLU A 108 11.66 4.56 -18.98
N ALA A 109 10.68 3.65 -18.98
CA ALA A 109 9.64 3.56 -20.00
C ALA A 109 8.75 4.81 -20.11
N ASN A 110 8.72 5.67 -19.07
CA ASN A 110 7.92 6.89 -19.04
C ASN A 110 8.57 8.03 -19.87
N GLY A 111 9.85 7.92 -20.23
CA GLY A 111 10.55 8.91 -21.06
C GLY A 111 11.10 10.12 -20.31
N GLU A 112 11.09 10.11 -18.97
CA GLU A 112 11.51 11.23 -18.12
C GLU A 112 12.87 10.98 -17.44
N ASN A 113 13.71 10.12 -18.04
CA ASN A 113 15.02 9.72 -17.49
C ASN A 113 14.95 9.22 -16.04
N ASN A 114 13.87 8.51 -15.68
CA ASN A 114 13.61 7.97 -14.33
C ASN A 114 13.54 9.05 -13.22
N GLN A 115 13.26 10.31 -13.60
CA GLN A 115 13.14 11.43 -12.65
C GLN A 115 11.75 11.52 -12.01
N ASP A 116 10.74 10.95 -12.67
CA ASP A 116 9.36 10.92 -12.22
C ASP A 116 9.12 9.84 -11.14
N GLY A 117 7.97 9.93 -10.46
CA GLY A 117 7.58 9.02 -9.38
C GLY A 117 8.26 9.29 -8.04
N HIS A 118 7.74 8.67 -6.98
CA HIS A 118 8.28 8.85 -5.63
C HIS A 118 9.58 8.05 -5.44
N ALA A 119 10.59 8.63 -4.78
CA ALA A 119 11.88 7.97 -4.59
C ALA A 119 11.86 6.99 -3.40
N ASP A 120 11.26 7.39 -2.28
CA ASP A 120 11.17 6.56 -1.08
C ASP A 120 9.89 5.73 -1.09
N THR A 121 10.00 4.51 -1.60
CA THR A 121 8.84 3.62 -1.76
C THR A 121 8.53 2.78 -0.53
N LEU A 122 9.40 2.83 0.49
CA LEU A 122 9.37 1.96 1.67
C LEU A 122 9.29 0.46 1.29
N SER A 123 9.94 0.06 0.20
CA SER A 123 9.94 -1.29 -0.34
C SER A 123 11.09 -2.14 0.19
N PHE A 124 11.05 -3.45 -0.11
CA PHE A 124 12.14 -4.38 0.18
C PHE A 124 12.20 -5.51 -0.86
N ASN A 125 13.23 -5.52 -1.70
CA ASN A 125 13.40 -6.46 -2.81
C ASN A 125 13.72 -7.92 -2.38
N CYS A 126 13.82 -8.18 -1.07
CA CYS A 126 14.14 -9.48 -0.49
C CYS A 126 15.53 -10.03 -0.88
N GLY A 127 16.45 -9.15 -1.24
CA GLY A 127 17.85 -9.46 -1.56
C GLY A 127 18.20 -9.45 -3.05
N VAL A 128 17.20 -9.50 -3.95
CA VAL A 128 17.42 -9.46 -5.41
C VAL A 128 16.49 -8.41 -6.02
N GLU A 129 17.04 -7.50 -6.83
CA GLU A 129 16.26 -6.51 -7.56
C GLU A 129 15.54 -7.17 -8.75
N GLY A 130 14.21 -7.12 -8.76
CA GLY A 130 13.37 -7.62 -9.83
C GLY A 130 13.13 -9.15 -9.81
N PRO A 131 12.84 -9.76 -10.98
CA PRO A 131 12.55 -11.19 -11.10
C PRO A 131 13.71 -12.07 -10.63
N THR A 132 13.39 -13.22 -10.05
CA THR A 132 14.38 -14.20 -9.56
C THR A 132 13.81 -15.63 -9.58
N ALA A 133 14.70 -16.61 -9.69
CA ALA A 133 14.38 -18.04 -9.56
C ALA A 133 14.75 -18.62 -8.18
N ASP A 134 15.29 -17.80 -7.27
CA ASP A 134 15.64 -18.25 -5.92
C ASP A 134 14.38 -18.56 -5.10
N ALA A 135 14.18 -19.84 -4.78
CA ALA A 135 13.00 -20.32 -4.07
C ALA A 135 12.86 -19.73 -2.65
N GLY A 136 13.96 -19.42 -1.99
CA GLY A 136 13.96 -18.79 -0.66
C GLY A 136 13.44 -17.35 -0.72
N ILE A 137 13.89 -16.59 -1.72
CA ILE A 137 13.43 -15.22 -1.96
C ILE A 137 11.95 -15.21 -2.37
N LEU A 138 11.54 -16.08 -3.30
CA LEU A 138 10.14 -16.18 -3.72
C LEU A 138 9.21 -16.54 -2.55
N ALA A 139 9.63 -17.47 -1.67
CA ALA A 139 8.88 -17.81 -0.47
C ALA A 139 8.76 -16.63 0.51
N LEU A 140 9.82 -15.84 0.70
CA LEU A 140 9.80 -14.64 1.53
C LEU A 140 8.87 -13.57 0.95
N ARG A 141 8.97 -13.28 -0.36
CA ARG A 141 8.07 -12.36 -1.06
C ARG A 141 6.62 -12.76 -0.91
N GLY A 142 6.28 -14.04 -1.09
CA GLY A 142 4.93 -14.54 -0.88
C GLY A 142 4.42 -14.34 0.55
N LYS A 143 5.28 -14.54 1.57
CA LYS A 143 4.92 -14.28 2.98
C LYS A 143 4.64 -12.79 3.24
N LEU A 144 5.48 -11.90 2.72
CA LEU A 144 5.33 -10.45 2.91
C LEU A 144 4.08 -9.90 2.21
N GLN A 145 3.78 -10.35 0.98
CA GLN A 145 2.54 -10.00 0.29
C GLN A 145 1.30 -10.40 1.10
N ARG A 146 1.28 -11.64 1.61
CA ARG A 146 0.20 -12.14 2.47
C ARG A 146 0.08 -11.37 3.78
N ALA A 147 1.21 -11.01 4.39
CA ALA A 147 1.22 -10.21 5.62
C ALA A 147 0.60 -8.82 5.40
N LEU A 148 1.02 -8.12 4.32
CA LEU A 148 0.50 -6.81 3.95
C LEU A 148 -0.99 -6.84 3.57
N LEU A 149 -1.44 -7.87 2.85
CA LEU A 149 -2.86 -8.09 2.57
C LEU A 149 -3.64 -8.34 3.86
N ALA A 150 -3.15 -9.24 4.72
CA ALA A 150 -3.80 -9.56 5.99
C ALA A 150 -3.93 -8.32 6.88
N THR A 151 -2.87 -7.50 7.02
CA THR A 151 -2.97 -6.28 7.82
C THR A 151 -3.89 -5.26 7.21
N THR A 152 -3.92 -5.12 5.88
CA THR A 152 -4.87 -4.21 5.21
C THR A 152 -6.32 -4.65 5.46
N VAL A 153 -6.61 -5.94 5.22
CA VAL A 153 -7.97 -6.48 5.30
C VAL A 153 -8.44 -6.68 6.74
N LEU A 154 -7.58 -6.93 7.72
CA LEU A 154 -8.02 -7.22 9.09
C LEU A 154 -7.91 -6.03 10.04
N SER A 155 -7.27 -4.92 9.63
CA SER A 155 -7.23 -3.69 10.44
C SER A 155 -8.61 -3.04 10.54
N GLN A 156 -8.86 -2.41 11.69
CA GLN A 156 -10.03 -1.57 11.89
C GLN A 156 -9.95 -0.34 10.97
N GLY A 157 -11.06 0.00 10.33
CA GLY A 157 -11.14 1.00 9.25
C GLY A 157 -11.79 0.42 8.01
N THR A 158 -11.70 1.10 6.87
CA THR A 158 -12.22 0.62 5.59
C THR A 158 -11.05 0.15 4.72
N PRO A 159 -10.93 -1.15 4.40
CA PRO A 159 -9.83 -1.64 3.57
C PRO A 159 -10.06 -1.25 2.11
N MET A 160 -8.98 -0.83 1.44
CA MET A 160 -8.93 -0.64 0.00
C MET A 160 -7.85 -1.56 -0.57
N LEU A 161 -8.25 -2.38 -1.55
CA LEU A 161 -7.36 -3.26 -2.30
C LEU A 161 -7.17 -2.67 -3.70
N ALA A 162 -5.93 -2.56 -4.15
CA ALA A 162 -5.63 -2.25 -5.54
C ALA A 162 -5.91 -3.49 -6.39
N ALA A 163 -6.62 -3.33 -7.51
CA ALA A 163 -6.94 -4.44 -8.41
C ALA A 163 -5.66 -5.14 -8.88
N GLY A 164 -5.67 -6.47 -8.86
CA GLY A 164 -4.51 -7.28 -9.24
C GLY A 164 -3.51 -7.51 -8.12
N ALA A 165 -3.61 -6.83 -6.98
CA ALA A 165 -2.78 -7.15 -5.80
C ALA A 165 -3.02 -8.60 -5.34
N GLU A 166 -4.26 -9.08 -5.46
CA GLU A 166 -4.67 -10.45 -5.21
C GLU A 166 -4.18 -11.47 -6.25
N LEU A 167 -3.73 -11.01 -7.42
CA LEU A 167 -3.24 -11.83 -8.53
C LEU A 167 -1.71 -11.79 -8.67
N GLY A 168 -1.02 -11.00 -7.84
CA GLY A 168 0.40 -10.75 -8.02
C GLY A 168 0.72 -9.89 -9.25
N HIS A 169 -0.17 -8.95 -9.61
CA HIS A 169 0.09 -7.98 -10.66
C HIS A 169 1.40 -7.23 -10.39
N THR A 170 2.17 -6.99 -11.46
CA THR A 170 3.46 -6.30 -11.46
C THR A 170 3.49 -5.28 -12.59
N GLN A 171 4.15 -4.16 -12.32
CA GLN A 171 4.45 -3.09 -13.26
C GLN A 171 5.95 -3.10 -13.62
N GLY A 172 6.64 -4.21 -13.35
CA GLY A 172 8.06 -4.38 -13.66
C GLY A 172 9.00 -3.46 -12.88
N GLY A 173 8.55 -2.92 -11.74
CA GLY A 173 9.28 -1.92 -10.99
C GLY A 173 9.04 -0.48 -11.47
N ASN A 174 8.10 -0.24 -12.38
CA ASN A 174 7.61 1.12 -12.64
C ASN A 174 6.64 1.51 -11.51
N ASN A 175 6.95 2.58 -10.77
CA ASN A 175 6.15 3.06 -9.64
C ASN A 175 5.29 4.29 -9.97
N ASN A 176 5.29 4.70 -11.24
CA ASN A 176 4.51 5.82 -11.73
C ASN A 176 4.05 5.58 -13.18
N PRO A 177 3.35 4.48 -13.51
CA PRO A 177 3.03 4.14 -14.89
C PRO A 177 1.81 4.91 -15.41
N TYR A 178 1.74 6.22 -15.15
CA TYR A 178 0.61 7.09 -15.49
C TYR A 178 0.40 7.22 -17.00
N ASN A 179 1.46 7.05 -17.80
CA ASN A 179 1.44 7.15 -19.25
C ASN A 179 1.62 5.79 -19.97
N GLN A 180 1.46 4.68 -19.25
CA GLN A 180 1.64 3.33 -19.78
C GLN A 180 0.29 2.64 -20.01
N ASP A 181 -0.32 2.86 -21.18
CA ASP A 181 -1.48 2.05 -21.62
C ASP A 181 -0.99 0.84 -22.44
N ASN A 182 -0.44 -0.15 -21.73
CA ASN A 182 0.14 -1.36 -22.29
C ASN A 182 0.26 -2.47 -21.24
N ALA A 183 0.93 -3.57 -21.58
CA ALA A 183 1.15 -4.73 -20.72
C ALA A 183 1.79 -4.43 -19.34
N THR A 184 2.42 -3.25 -19.16
CA THR A 184 2.90 -2.79 -17.85
C THR A 184 1.77 -2.58 -16.84
N THR A 185 0.61 -2.10 -17.28
CA THR A 185 -0.52 -1.74 -16.39
C THR A 185 -1.73 -2.65 -16.55
N TRP A 186 -1.83 -3.37 -17.67
CA TRP A 186 -2.93 -4.31 -17.88
C TRP A 186 -2.86 -5.48 -16.88
N ILE A 187 -4.01 -5.89 -16.36
CA ILE A 187 -4.10 -7.10 -15.52
C ILE A 187 -3.97 -8.33 -16.41
N ASP A 188 -2.91 -9.11 -16.19
CA ASP A 188 -2.77 -10.43 -16.80
C ASP A 188 -3.60 -11.46 -16.04
N TRP A 189 -4.81 -11.72 -16.57
CA TRP A 189 -5.73 -12.70 -15.98
C TRP A 189 -5.29 -14.15 -16.21
N ALA A 190 -4.46 -14.43 -17.22
CA ALA A 190 -4.07 -15.78 -17.58
C ALA A 190 -2.95 -16.31 -16.67
N ASP A 191 -2.07 -15.43 -16.20
CA ASP A 191 -0.93 -15.77 -15.32
C ASP A 191 -1.12 -15.28 -13.87
N GLY A 192 -2.37 -15.10 -13.44
CA GLY A 192 -2.70 -14.67 -12.08
C GLY A 192 -2.32 -15.72 -11.02
N ASP A 193 -1.80 -15.26 -9.87
CA ASP A 193 -1.46 -16.10 -8.72
C ASP A 193 -2.72 -16.62 -8.01
N ALA A 194 -3.14 -17.84 -8.37
CA ALA A 194 -4.34 -18.48 -7.83
C ALA A 194 -4.29 -18.70 -6.31
N ASP A 195 -3.11 -18.94 -5.74
CA ASP A 195 -2.94 -19.16 -4.29
C ASP A 195 -3.11 -17.85 -3.53
N LEU A 196 -2.57 -16.75 -4.06
CA LEU A 196 -2.74 -15.41 -3.49
C LEU A 196 -4.20 -14.93 -3.60
N LEU A 197 -4.88 -15.26 -4.70
CA LEU A 197 -6.31 -14.98 -4.88
C LEU A 197 -7.15 -15.74 -3.86
N ALA A 198 -6.90 -17.04 -3.68
CA ALA A 198 -7.59 -17.87 -2.70
C ALA A 198 -7.35 -17.36 -1.26
N PHE A 199 -6.11 -16.96 -0.95
CA PHE A 199 -5.76 -16.35 0.34
C PHE A 199 -6.51 -15.04 0.57
N THR A 200 -6.53 -14.13 -0.41
CA THR A 200 -7.21 -12.83 -0.31
C THR A 200 -8.72 -13.01 -0.16
N THR A 201 -9.30 -13.95 -0.91
CA THR A 201 -10.72 -14.32 -0.80
C THR A 201 -11.05 -14.79 0.61
N ARG A 202 -10.22 -15.65 1.20
CA ARG A 202 -10.40 -16.13 2.57
C ARG A 202 -10.30 -15.00 3.61
N LEU A 203 -9.37 -14.05 3.43
CA LEU A 203 -9.28 -12.89 4.32
C LEU A 203 -10.56 -12.04 4.28
N LEU A 204 -11.10 -11.80 3.09
CA LEU A 204 -12.33 -11.04 2.92
C LEU A 204 -13.55 -11.75 3.51
N GLN A 205 -13.60 -13.08 3.45
CA GLN A 205 -14.67 -13.88 4.09
C GLN A 205 -14.56 -13.91 5.62
N LEU A 206 -13.35 -13.77 6.16
CA LEU A 206 -13.12 -13.76 7.61
C LEU A 206 -13.54 -12.43 8.26
N ARG A 207 -13.44 -11.32 7.51
CA ARG A 207 -13.71 -9.97 7.99
C ARG A 207 -15.21 -9.71 8.14
#